data_AF-A4SP56-F1
#
_entry.id   AF-A4SP56-F1
#
_cell.length_a   1.000
_cell.length_b   1.000
_cell.length_c   1.000
_cell.angle_alpha   90.00
_cell.angle_beta   90.00
_cell.angle_gamma   90.00
#
_symmetry.space_group_name_H-M   'P 1'
#
loop_
_entity.id
_entity.type
_entity.pdbx_description
1 polymer ?
#
loop_
_entity_poly.entity_id
_entity_poly.type
_entity_poly.pdbx_seq_one_letter_code
_entity_poly.pdbx_strand_id
1 'polypeptide(L)'
;MNRPPLIVLMETGNQLLALLEQRQLQAADKLVELYLGALDGVFQHIPSGAVLDAEHRQALQQFQAIHEWVGKEKHLAEEELLQFSKAGRASDLYKLNAG
;
A
#
# COMPACT_ATOMS: atom_id res chain seq x y z
N MET A 1 -18.00 -18.50 -15.92
CA MET A 1 -18.50 -17.12 -16.06
C MET A 1 -17.37 -16.19 -15.66
N ASN A 2 -16.93 -15.29 -16.54
CA ASN A 2 -15.95 -14.26 -16.19
C ASN A 2 -16.62 -13.22 -15.29
N ARG A 3 -16.05 -12.95 -14.10
CA ARG A 3 -16.56 -11.89 -13.21
C ARG A 3 -16.25 -10.51 -13.81
N PRO A 4 -17.10 -9.50 -13.60
CA PRO A 4 -16.82 -8.14 -14.03
C PRO A 4 -15.50 -7.62 -13.45
N PRO A 5 -14.64 -6.97 -14.25
CA PRO A 5 -13.33 -6.47 -13.79
C PRO A 5 -13.41 -5.56 -12.55
N LEU A 6 -14.44 -4.72 -12.47
CA LEU A 6 -14.66 -3.81 -11.34
C LEU A 6 -14.96 -4.55 -10.03
N ILE A 7 -15.71 -5.66 -10.10
CA ILE A 7 -15.99 -6.49 -8.91
C ILE A 7 -14.69 -7.14 -8.43
N VAL A 8 -13.89 -7.69 -9.34
CA VAL A 8 -12.60 -8.31 -9.01
C VAL A 8 -11.66 -7.30 -8.36
N LEU A 9 -11.62 -6.06 -8.89
CA LEU A 9 -10.86 -4.96 -8.30
C LEU A 9 -11.28 -4.71 -6.84
N MET A 10 -12.58 -4.52 -6.61
CA MET A 10 -13.09 -4.18 -5.29
C MET A 10 -12.92 -5.32 -4.27
N GLU A 11 -13.13 -6.58 -4.67
CA GLU A 11 -12.88 -7.75 -3.83
C GLU A 11 -11.41 -7.85 -3.44
N THR A 12 -10.51 -7.73 -4.43
CA THR A 12 -9.06 -7.82 -4.22
C THR A 12 -8.58 -6.67 -3.35
N GLY A 13 -9.10 -5.45 -3.54
CA GLY A 13 -8.74 -4.30 -2.73
C GLY A 13 -9.23 -4.40 -1.28
N ASN A 14 -10.41 -5.00 -1.02
CA ASN A 14 -10.88 -5.24 0.33
C ASN A 14 -10.00 -6.26 1.05
N GLN A 15 -9.65 -7.34 0.36
CA GLN A 15 -8.74 -8.35 0.90
C GLN A 15 -7.35 -7.76 1.16
N LEU A 16 -6.83 -6.95 0.23
CA LEU A 16 -5.55 -6.27 0.40
C LEU A 16 -5.58 -5.35 1.63
N LEU A 17 -6.59 -4.50 1.77
CA LEU A 17 -6.73 -3.60 2.91
C LEU A 17 -6.77 -4.37 4.23
N ALA A 18 -7.53 -5.47 4.30
CA ALA A 18 -7.59 -6.31 5.49
C ALA A 18 -6.22 -6.93 5.85
N LEU A 19 -5.44 -7.38 4.86
CA LEU A 19 -4.08 -7.90 5.07
C LEU A 19 -3.14 -6.81 5.59
N LEU A 20 -3.23 -5.60 5.03
CA LEU A 20 -2.45 -4.44 5.46
C LEU A 20 -2.78 -4.07 6.91
N GLU A 21 -4.07 -3.91 7.26
CA GLU A 21 -4.52 -3.63 8.62
C GLU A 21 -4.06 -4.69 9.64
N GLN A 22 -4.01 -5.95 9.23
CA GLN A 22 -3.51 -7.07 10.04
C GLN A 22 -1.99 -7.21 10.02
N ARG A 23 -1.26 -6.29 9.38
CA ARG A 23 0.21 -6.31 9.20
C ARG A 23 0.73 -7.59 8.53
N GLN A 24 -0.10 -8.28 7.75
CA GLN A 24 0.29 -9.48 7.00
C GLN A 24 1.00 -9.10 5.69
N LEU A 25 2.13 -8.38 5.81
CA LEU A 25 2.79 -7.70 4.69
C LEU A 25 3.21 -8.66 3.58
N GLN A 26 3.68 -9.87 3.92
CA GLN A 26 4.08 -10.86 2.91
C GLN A 26 2.89 -11.38 2.08
N ALA A 27 1.71 -11.49 2.69
CA ALA A 27 0.50 -11.89 1.98
C ALA A 27 -0.05 -10.72 1.14
N ALA A 28 0.00 -9.50 1.69
CA ALA A 28 -0.37 -8.28 0.98
C ALA A 28 0.50 -8.06 -0.27
N ASP A 29 1.80 -8.27 -0.17
CA ASP A 29 2.77 -8.14 -1.27
C ASP A 29 2.46 -9.08 -2.44
N LYS A 30 2.03 -10.31 -2.15
CA LYS A 30 1.59 -11.25 -3.22
C LYS A 30 0.30 -10.80 -3.91
N LEU A 31 -0.56 -10.07 -3.21
CA LEU A 31 -1.88 -9.65 -3.70
C LEU A 31 -1.83 -8.30 -4.42
N VAL A 32 -0.84 -7.45 -4.11
CA VAL A 32 -0.77 -6.09 -4.64
C VAL A 32 -0.63 -6.04 -6.16
N GLU A 33 0.16 -6.95 -6.74
CA GLU A 33 0.34 -7.03 -8.20
C GLU A 33 -0.97 -7.32 -8.92
N LEU A 34 -1.77 -8.25 -8.37
CA LEU A 34 -3.09 -8.58 -8.91
C LEU A 34 -4.05 -7.38 -8.78
N TYR A 35 -4.02 -6.70 -7.64
CA TYR A 35 -4.83 -5.52 -7.39
C TYR A 35 -4.50 -4.37 -8.35
N LEU A 36 -3.21 -4.06 -8.53
CA LEU A 36 -2.75 -2.99 -9.42
C LEU A 36 -3.07 -3.29 -10.89
N GLY A 37 -2.89 -4.54 -11.33
CA GLY A 37 -3.30 -4.95 -12.67
C GLY A 37 -4.80 -4.83 -12.91
N ALA A 38 -5.62 -5.16 -11.91
CA ALA A 38 -7.07 -4.98 -11.98
C ALA A 38 -7.48 -3.49 -11.99
N LEU A 39 -6.79 -2.66 -11.20
CA LEU A 39 -7.02 -1.22 -11.13
C LEU A 39 -6.74 -0.57 -12.49
N ASP A 40 -5.56 -0.82 -13.05
CA ASP A 40 -5.20 -0.33 -14.38
C ASP A 40 -6.20 -0.83 -15.44
N GLY A 41 -6.54 -2.12 -15.41
CA GLY A 41 -7.49 -2.73 -16.33
C GLY A 41 -8.87 -2.05 -16.35
N VAL A 42 -9.38 -1.64 -15.18
CA VAL A 42 -10.67 -0.96 -15.01
C VAL A 42 -10.61 0.49 -15.47
N PHE A 43 -9.54 1.23 -15.13
CA PHE A 43 -9.48 2.68 -15.34
C PHE A 43 -8.78 3.11 -16.64
N GLN A 44 -7.99 2.25 -17.30
CA GLN A 44 -7.19 2.59 -18.49
C GLN A 44 -8.01 3.19 -19.65
N HIS A 45 -9.29 2.82 -19.77
CA HIS A 45 -10.17 3.26 -20.87
C HIS A 45 -11.05 4.44 -20.48
N ILE A 46 -10.98 4.91 -19.22
CA ILE A 46 -11.79 6.01 -18.72
C ILE A 46 -11.04 7.32 -18.97
N PRO A 47 -11.59 8.26 -19.77
CA PRO A 47 -10.94 9.54 -20.01
C PRO A 47 -10.76 10.34 -18.72
N SER A 48 -9.67 11.10 -18.64
CA SER A 48 -9.48 12.06 -17.55
C SER A 48 -10.62 13.08 -17.53
N GLY A 49 -11.16 13.35 -16.34
CA GLY A 49 -12.30 14.25 -16.14
C GLY A 49 -13.66 13.65 -16.48
N ALA A 50 -13.74 12.37 -16.84
CA ALA A 50 -15.02 11.69 -17.01
C ALA A 50 -15.81 11.63 -15.71
N VAL A 51 -17.13 11.76 -15.81
CA VAL A 51 -18.04 11.56 -14.69
C VAL A 51 -18.09 10.06 -14.39
N LEU A 52 -17.52 9.67 -13.26
CA LEU A 52 -17.55 8.29 -12.78
C LEU A 52 -18.94 7.95 -12.23
N ASP A 53 -19.36 6.70 -12.38
CA ASP A 53 -20.51 6.18 -11.65
C ASP A 53 -20.16 5.92 -10.17
N ALA A 54 -21.13 5.42 -9.40
CA ALA A 54 -20.95 5.17 -7.98
C ALA A 54 -19.91 4.08 -7.69
N GLU A 55 -19.88 3.02 -8.50
CA GLU A 55 -19.00 1.87 -8.27
C GLU A 55 -17.54 2.22 -8.56
N HIS A 56 -17.27 2.93 -9.66
CA HIS A 56 -15.92 3.42 -9.96
C HIS A 56 -15.42 4.43 -8.91
N ARG A 57 -16.30 5.31 -8.40
CA ARG A 57 -15.94 6.19 -7.28
C ARG A 57 -15.59 5.40 -6.03
N GLN A 58 -16.35 4.36 -5.71
CA GLN A 58 -16.07 3.50 -4.55
C GLN A 58 -14.73 2.78 -4.70
N ALA A 59 -14.42 2.27 -5.89
CA ALA A 59 -13.11 1.66 -6.17
C ALA A 59 -11.95 2.66 -5.99
N LEU A 60 -12.11 3.92 -6.41
CA LEU A 60 -11.10 4.96 -6.15
C LEU A 60 -10.95 5.32 -4.67
N GLN A 61 -12.06 5.36 -3.91
CA GLN A 61 -11.99 5.59 -2.46
C GLN A 61 -11.23 4.46 -1.75
N GLN A 62 -11.44 3.21 -2.18
CA GLN A 62 -10.68 2.08 -1.67
C GLN A 62 -9.19 2.19 -2.03
N PHE A 63 -8.86 2.57 -3.27
CA PHE A 63 -7.48 2.82 -3.68
C PHE A 63 -6.82 3.92 -2.84
N GLN A 64 -7.55 5.02 -2.57
CA GLN A 64 -7.08 6.09 -1.71
C GLN A 64 -6.77 5.59 -0.29
N ALA A 65 -7.64 4.76 0.30
CA ALA A 65 -7.40 4.20 1.64
C ALA A 65 -6.12 3.34 1.69
N ILE A 66 -5.90 2.51 0.66
CA ILE A 66 -4.67 1.70 0.54
C ILE A 66 -3.45 2.61 0.39
N HIS A 67 -3.52 3.64 -0.46
CA HIS A 67 -2.43 4.61 -0.66
C HIS A 67 -2.09 5.36 0.64
N GLU A 68 -3.09 5.82 1.39
CA GLU A 68 -2.88 6.49 2.68
C GLU A 68 -2.24 5.57 3.71
N TRP A 69 -2.65 4.29 3.75
CA TRP A 69 -2.04 3.30 4.64
C TRP A 69 -0.55 3.11 4.32
N VAL A 70 -0.21 2.92 3.03
CA VAL A 70 1.18 2.74 2.59
C VAL A 70 2.01 3.98 2.88
N GLY A 71 1.45 5.18 2.66
CA GLY A 71 2.12 6.44 2.98
C GLY A 71 2.47 6.56 4.47
N LYS A 72 1.56 6.18 5.36
CA LYS A 72 1.81 6.19 6.82
C LYS A 72 2.92 5.20 7.21
N GLU A 73 2.88 3.97 6.68
CA GLU A 73 3.91 2.98 6.98
C GLU A 73 5.29 3.35 6.48
N LYS A 74 5.37 3.95 5.29
CA LYS A 74 6.63 4.45 4.76
C LYS A 74 7.26 5.46 5.72
N HIS A 75 6.48 6.42 6.22
CA HIS A 75 6.98 7.41 7.15
C HIS A 75 7.46 6.80 8.48
N LEU A 76 6.72 5.83 9.02
CA LEU A 76 7.15 5.11 10.23
C LEU A 76 8.46 4.35 10.01
N ALA A 77 8.60 3.66 8.88
CA ALA A 77 9.83 2.95 8.54
C ALA A 77 11.03 3.91 8.38
N GLU A 78 10.82 5.08 7.78
CA GLU A 78 11.84 6.12 7.67
C GLU A 78 12.30 6.65 9.04
N GLU A 79 11.35 6.86 9.96
CA GLU A 79 11.64 7.28 11.34
C GLU A 79 12.44 6.22 12.12
N GLU A 80 12.05 4.94 12.02
CA GLU A 80 12.75 3.83 12.66
C GLU A 80 14.19 3.70 12.13
N LEU A 81 14.38 3.77 10.80
CA LEU A 81 15.72 3.73 10.19
C LEU A 81 16.61 4.88 10.69
N LEU A 82 16.03 6.08 10.86
CA LEU A 82 16.77 7.22 11.40
C LEU A 82 17.19 6.97 12.85
N GLN A 83 16.33 6.35 13.67
CA GLN A 83 16.66 5.97 15.05
C GLN A 83 17.79 4.93 15.09
N PHE A 84 17.73 3.90 14.25
CA PHE A 84 18.80 2.91 14.14
C PHE A 84 20.13 3.53 13.70
N SER A 85 20.11 4.48 12.77
CA SER A 85 21.32 5.21 12.36
C SER A 85 21.96 5.96 13.54
N LYS A 86 21.16 6.62 14.36
CA LYS A 86 21.64 7.31 15.57
C LYS A 86 22.22 6.33 16.60
N ALA A 87 21.54 5.19 16.83
CA ALA A 87 22.01 4.15 17.73
C ALA A 87 23.34 3.53 17.25
N GLY A 88 23.49 3.32 15.93
CA GLY A 88 24.74 2.87 15.32
C GLY A 88 25.90 3.81 15.63
N ARG A 89 25.71 5.12 15.42
CA ARG A 89 26.72 6.13 15.76
C ARG A 89 27.07 6.14 17.25
N ALA A 90 26.09 6.00 18.13
CA ALA A 90 26.34 5.92 19.57
C ALA A 90 27.16 4.67 19.94
N SER A 91 26.88 3.53 19.30
CA SER A 91 27.66 2.29 19.47
C SER A 91 29.11 2.47 19.00
N ASP A 92 29.32 3.14 17.86
CA ASP A 92 30.66 3.42 17.35
C ASP A 92 31.44 4.33 18.30
N LEU A 93 30.82 5.39 18.82
CA LEU A 93 31.43 6.26 19.83
C LEU A 93 31.78 5.51 21.12
N TYR A 94 30.92 4.60 21.58
CA TYR A 94 31.23 3.76 22.75
C TYR A 94 32.47 2.90 22.51
N LYS A 95 32.54 2.19 21.37
CA LYS A 95 33.70 1.35 21.02
C LYS A 95 35.00 2.15 20.95
N LEU A 96 34.95 3.40 20.47
CA LEU A 96 36.14 4.26 20.39
C LEU A 96 36.64 4.76 21.75
N ASN A 97 35.77 4.86 22.76
CA ASN A 97 36.10 5.47 24.06
C ASN A 97 36.20 4.46 25.20
N ALA A 98 35.64 3.26 25.04
CA ALA A 98 35.57 2.22 26.07
C ALA A 98 36.09 0.85 25.59
N GLY A 99 36.51 0.73 24.33
CA GLY A 99 37.09 -0.46 23.72
C GLY A 99 38.61 -0.47 23.71
#